data_AF-A0A7J9FZR7-F1
#
_entry.id   AF-A0A7J9FZR7-F1
#
_cell.length_a   1.000
_cell.length_b   1.000
_cell.length_c   1.000
_cell.angle_alpha   90.00
_cell.angle_beta   90.00
_cell.angle_gamma   90.00
#
_symmetry.space_group_name_H-M   'P 1'
#
loop_
_entity.id
_entity.type
_entity.pdbx_description
1 polymer ?
#
loop_
_entity_poly.entity_id
_entity_poly.type
_entity_poly.pdbx_seq_one_letter_code
_entity_poly.pdbx_strand_id
1 'polypeptide(L)' 'MNGGGVGNEEEYAPEKIDYVFKVVVIGDSAVGKSQILSRFAKNEFCLDS' A
#
# COMPACT_ATOMS: atom_id res chain seq x y z
N MET A 1 -47.95 0.90 -9.62
CA MET A 1 -47.35 0.74 -8.28
C MET A 1 -45.87 0.52 -8.51
N ASN A 2 -45.06 1.58 -8.37
CA ASN A 2 -43.62 1.51 -8.58
C ASN A 2 -42.99 0.78 -7.39
N GLY A 3 -42.46 -0.42 -7.63
CA GLY A 3 -41.67 -1.14 -6.66
C GLY A 3 -40.26 -0.55 -6.61
N GLY A 4 -40.04 0.39 -5.70
CA GLY A 4 -38.70 0.84 -5.33
C GLY A 4 -38.06 -0.20 -4.40
N GLY A 5 -37.27 -1.10 -4.98
CA GLY A 5 -36.35 -1.95 -4.24
C GLY A 5 -35.12 -1.14 -3.86
N VAL A 6 -34.98 -0.86 -2.57
CA VAL A 6 -33.88 -0.13 -1.94
C VAL A 6 -32.56 -0.84 -2.28
N GLY A 7 -31.67 -0.13 -2.99
CA GLY A 7 -30.30 -0.58 -3.22
C GLY A 7 -29.57 -0.61 -1.89
N ASN A 8 -28.93 -1.74 -1.57
CA ASN A 8 -27.96 -1.80 -0.49
C ASN A 8 -26.71 -1.03 -0.94
N GLU A 9 -26.69 0.27 -0.68
CA GLU A 9 -25.48 1.07 -0.71
C GLU A 9 -24.70 0.73 0.57
N GLU A 10 -23.97 -0.39 0.56
CA GLU A 10 -22.86 -0.58 1.48
C GLU A 10 -21.82 0.49 1.10
N GLU A 11 -21.95 1.64 1.74
CA GLU A 11 -20.97 2.70 1.74
C GLU A 11 -19.63 2.06 2.15
N TYR A 12 -18.70 2.01 1.19
CA TYR A 12 -17.33 1.54 1.41
C TYR A 12 -16.65 2.57 2.31
N ALA A 13 -16.97 2.52 3.61
CA ALA A 13 -16.38 3.40 4.60
C ALA A 13 -14.87 3.17 4.52
N PRO A 14 -14.07 4.22 4.23
CA PRO A 14 -12.63 4.06 4.19
C PRO A 14 -12.18 3.50 5.54
N GLU A 15 -11.38 2.43 5.50
CA GLU A 15 -10.86 1.83 6.72
C GLU A 15 -10.27 2.92 7.60
N LYS A 16 -10.71 2.97 8.86
CA LYS A 16 -10.26 3.99 9.80
C LYS A 16 -8.79 3.72 10.11
N ILE A 17 -7.91 4.57 9.58
CA ILE A 17 -6.47 4.48 9.82
C ILE A 17 -6.18 5.03 11.22
N ASP A 18 -5.78 4.15 12.14
CA ASP A 18 -5.41 4.56 13.51
C ASP A 18 -3.97 5.08 13.61
N TYR A 19 -3.06 4.59 12.74
CA TYR A 19 -1.63 4.95 12.78
C TYR A 19 -1.03 5.07 11.39
N VAL A 20 -0.16 6.07 11.21
CA VAL A 20 0.65 6.27 10.00
C VAL A 20 2.10 6.48 10.40
N PHE A 21 3.00 5.66 9.86
CA PHE A 21 4.43 5.77 10.08
C PHE A 21 5.14 6.17 8.79
N LYS A 22 6.00 7.20 8.86
CA LYS A 22 6.90 7.57 7.78
C LYS A 22 8.29 7.03 8.07
N VAL A 23 8.82 6.20 7.18
CA VAL A 23 10.14 5.58 7.31
C VAL A 23 11.08 6.14 6.25
N VAL A 24 12.33 6.42 6.62
CA VAL A 24 13.40 6.85 5.70
C VAL A 24 14.57 5.88 5.83
N VAL A 25 15.02 5.35 4.69
CA VAL A 25 16.18 4.44 4.62
C VAL A 25 17.39 5.22 4.07
N ILE A 26 18.48 5.26 4.83
CA ILE A 26 19.71 6.00 4.50
C ILE A 26 20.92 5.07 4.44
N GLY A 27 21.99 5.55 3.81
CA GLY A 27 23.25 4.82 3.62
C GLY A 27 23.89 5.17 2.28
N ASP A 28 25.11 4.70 2.06
CA ASP A 28 25.91 5.01 0.87
C ASP A 28 25.27 4.53 -0.44
N SER A 29 25.75 5.03 -1.57
CA SER A 29 25.32 4.54 -2.89
C SER A 29 25.61 3.03 -3.03
N ALA A 30 24.82 2.35 -3.86
CA ALA A 30 24.96 0.92 -4.17
C ALA A 30 24.81 -0.09 -3.01
N VAL A 31 24.46 0.32 -1.77
CA VAL A 31 24.24 -0.61 -0.64
C VAL A 31 22.90 -1.36 -0.68
N GLY A 32 22.09 -1.22 -1.74
CA GLY A 32 20.85 -1.98 -1.92
C GLY A 32 19.61 -1.45 -1.20
N LYS A 33 19.58 -0.18 -0.76
CA LYS A 33 18.41 0.44 -0.09
C LYS A 33 17.10 0.26 -0.86
N SER A 34 17.12 0.55 -2.18
CA SER A 34 15.96 0.39 -3.05
C SER A 34 15.54 -1.07 -3.19
N GLN A 35 16.49 -2.00 -3.18
CA GLN A 35 16.23 -3.43 -3.32
C GLN A 35 15.52 -4.00 -2.09
N ILE A 36 15.94 -3.60 -0.89
CA ILE A 36 15.28 -4.00 0.36
C ILE A 36 13.84 -3.51 0.39
N LEU A 37 13.59 -2.25 0.00
CA LEU A 37 12.23 -1.70 -0.07
C LEU A 37 11.37 -2.44 -1.10
N SER A 38 11.92 -2.76 -2.26
CA SER A 38 11.21 -3.53 -3.30
C SER A 38 10.87 -4.94 -2.81
N ARG A 39 11.81 -5.61 -2.15
CA ARG A 39 11.60 -6.93 -1.59
C ARG A 39 10.57 -6.92 -0.47
N PHE A 40 10.57 -5.91 0.39
CA PHE A 40 9.61 -5.80 1.48
C PHE A 40 8.20 -5.45 0.98
N ALA A 41 8.06 -4.44 0.13
CA ALA A 41 6.75 -3.92 -0.29
C ALA A 41 6.10 -4.74 -1.41
N LYS A 42 6.90 -5.40 -2.25
CA LYS A 42 6.43 -6.08 -3.47
C LYS A 42 6.91 -7.52 -3.61
N ASN A 43 7.78 -8.00 -2.72
CA ASN A 43 8.47 -9.29 -2.86
C ASN A 43 9.35 -9.42 -4.12
N GLU A 44 9.71 -8.30 -4.74
CA GLU A 44 10.50 -8.25 -5.98
C GLU A 44 12.00 -8.09 -5.71
N PHE A 45 12.84 -8.62 -6.62
CA PHE A 45 14.30 -8.48 -6.57
C PHE A 45 14.85 -8.32 -8.00
N CYS A 46 15.46 -7.17 -8.30
CA CYS A 46 16.15 -6.91 -9.56
C CYS A 46 17.62 -7.31 -9.49
N LEU A 47 18.06 -8.25 -10.34
CA LEU A 47 19.46 -8.68 -10.40
C LEU A 47 20.35 -7.63 -11.10
N ASP A 48 19.76 -6.83 -11.98
CA ASP A 48 20.40 -5.68 -12.61
C ASP A 48 20.15 -4.45 -11.72
N SER A 49 21.20 -3.95 -11.05
CA SER A 49 21.17 -2.80 -10.13
C SER A 49 22.21 -1.76 -10.48
#